data_AF-A0A7Z9XYT5-F1
#
_entry.id   AF-A0A7Z9XYT5-F1
#
_cell.length_a   1.000
_cell.length_b   1.000
_cell.length_c   1.000
_cell.angle_alpha   90.00
_cell.angle_beta   90.00
_cell.angle_gamma   90.00
#
_symmetry.space_group_name_H-M   'P 1'
#
loop_
_entity.id
_entity.type
_entity.pdbx_description
1 polymer ?
#
loop_
_entity_poly.entity_id
_entity_poly.type
_entity_poly.pdbx_seq_one_letter_code
_entity_poly.pdbx_strand_id
1 'polypeptide(L)'
;MREDVDFMKRLKRYLPDTIIVLGFGLLPLLLFWDVSAGGRTMLPVDNLFQMAPWSAHVAELGVGQPQNPLIGDLMVQNFVWK
;
A
#
# COMPACT_ATOMS: atom_id res chain seq x y z
N MET A 1 -22.93 38.21 13.71
CA MET A 1 -22.94 38.66 12.30
C MET A 1 -21.55 38.94 11.72
N ARG A 2 -20.67 39.75 12.34
CA ARG A 2 -19.30 39.96 11.83
C ARG A 2 -18.36 38.77 12.08
N GLU A 3 -18.52 38.07 13.20
CA GLU A 3 -17.72 36.90 13.55
C GLU A 3 -17.98 35.68 12.64
N ASP A 4 -19.23 35.49 12.21
CA ASP A 4 -19.64 34.39 11.31
C ASP A 4 -18.97 34.49 9.93
N VAL A 5 -18.83 35.72 9.43
CA VAL A 5 -18.18 36.00 8.14
C VAL A 5 -16.68 35.74 8.22
N ASP A 6 -16.05 36.10 9.33
CA ASP A 6 -14.62 35.86 9.54
C ASP A 6 -14.32 34.36 9.74
N PHE A 7 -15.18 33.64 10.48
CA PHE A 7 -15.12 32.19 10.60
C PHE A 7 -15.21 31.50 9.24
N MET A 8 -16.21 31.84 8.42
CA MET A 8 -16.38 31.27 7.08
C MET A 8 -15.20 31.59 6.14
N LYS A 9 -14.61 32.78 6.28
CA LYS A 9 -13.42 33.17 5.52
C LYS A 9 -12.19 32.35 5.91
N ARG A 10 -12.00 32.09 7.22
CA ARG A 10 -10.93 31.23 7.73
C ARG A 10 -11.13 29.78 7.31
N LEU A 11 -12.36 29.27 7.34
CA LEU A 11 -12.68 27.91 6.89
C LEU A 11 -12.37 27.71 5.40
N LYS A 12 -12.80 28.65 4.54
CA LYS A 12 -12.50 28.60 3.09
C LYS A 12 -11.01 28.66 2.78
N ARG A 13 -10.20 29.27 3.66
CA ARG A 13 -8.74 29.33 3.50
C ARG A 13 -8.06 27.97 3.67
N TYR A 14 -8.53 27.14 4.60
CA TYR A 14 -7.95 25.82 4.87
C TYR A 14 -8.63 24.67 4.13
N LEU A 15 -9.72 24.96 3.40
CA LEU A 15 -10.44 23.96 2.62
C LEU A 15 -9.54 23.23 1.61
N PRO A 16 -8.67 23.91 0.82
CA PRO A 16 -7.80 23.21 -0.13
C PRO A 16 -6.84 22.25 0.57
N ASP A 17 -6.19 22.70 1.64
CA ASP A 17 -5.24 21.89 2.40
C ASP A 17 -5.93 20.67 3.02
N THR A 18 -7.13 20.86 3.58
CA THR A 18 -7.95 19.77 4.12
C THR A 18 -8.30 18.75 3.05
N ILE A 19 -8.69 19.20 1.85
CA ILE A 19 -9.00 18.31 0.71
C ILE A 19 -7.76 17.52 0.30
N ILE A 20 -6.59 18.16 0.23
CA ILE A 20 -5.34 17.50 -0.14
C ILE A 20 -4.96 16.44 0.90
N VAL A 21 -4.98 16.81 2.19
CA VAL A 21 -4.64 15.90 3.28
C VAL A 21 -5.60 14.72 3.33
N LEU A 22 -6.91 14.96 3.23
CA LEU A 22 -7.90 13.88 3.20
C LEU A 22 -7.76 13.03 1.93
N GLY A 23 -7.54 13.64 0.78
CA GLY A 23 -7.34 12.92 -0.49
C GLY A 23 -6.13 11.99 -0.42
N PHE A 24 -4.96 12.51 -0.04
CA PHE A 24 -3.74 11.73 0.09
C PHE A 24 -3.79 10.71 1.24
N GLY A 25 -4.57 10.98 2.30
CA GLY A 25 -4.78 10.02 3.37
C GLY A 25 -5.74 8.89 2.99
N LEU A 26 -6.85 9.21 2.32
CA LEU A 26 -7.87 8.24 1.94
C LEU A 26 -7.46 7.38 0.74
N LEU A 27 -6.73 7.93 -0.22
CA LEU A 27 -6.34 7.22 -1.43
C LEU A 27 -5.58 5.90 -1.16
N PRO A 28 -4.52 5.84 -0.34
CA PRO A 28 -3.87 4.58 -0.01
C PRO A 28 -4.78 3.66 0.80
N LEU A 29 -5.63 4.18 1.69
CA LEU A 29 -6.58 3.36 2.46
C LEU A 29 -7.61 2.68 1.56
N LEU A 30 -8.04 3.35 0.50
CA LEU A 30 -8.94 2.77 -0.50
C LEU A 30 -8.21 1.76 -1.39
N LEU A 31 -7.01 2.10 -1.87
CA LEU A 31 -6.19 1.19 -2.71
C LEU A 31 -5.82 -0.10 -1.97
N PHE A 32 -5.54 0.02 -0.67
CA PHE A 32 -5.15 -1.07 0.21
C PHE A 32 -6.26 -1.44 1.20
N TRP A 33 -7.53 -1.24 0.82
CA TRP A 33 -8.67 -1.47 1.71
C TRP A 33 -8.67 -2.88 2.29
N ASP A 34 -8.46 -3.89 1.45
CA ASP A 34 -8.43 -5.29 1.82
C ASP A 34 -7.45 -5.59 2.97
N VAL A 35 -6.32 -4.88 3.01
CA VAL A 35 -5.25 -5.09 3.99
C VAL A 35 -5.28 -4.08 5.14
N SER A 36 -5.91 -2.93 4.93
CA SER A 36 -6.01 -1.86 5.95
C SER A 36 -7.21 -2.09 6.87
N ALA A 37 -8.35 -2.48 6.31
CA ALA A 37 -9.61 -2.67 7.03
C ALA A 37 -10.36 -3.95 6.65
N GLY A 38 -9.99 -4.61 5.54
CA GLY A 38 -10.63 -5.83 5.05
C GLY A 38 -10.20 -7.14 5.73
N GLY A 39 -9.34 -7.08 6.75
CA GLY A 39 -8.92 -8.23 7.54
C GLY A 39 -7.98 -9.21 6.81
N ARG A 40 -7.51 -8.85 5.60
CA ARG A 40 -6.48 -9.62 4.88
C ARG A 40 -5.09 -9.11 5.26
N THR A 41 -4.09 -9.96 5.05
CA THR A 41 -2.68 -9.57 5.22
C THR A 41 -2.01 -9.56 3.85
N MET A 42 -1.29 -8.48 3.55
CA MET A 42 -0.42 -8.46 2.36
C MET A 42 0.76 -9.39 2.60
N LEU A 43 0.90 -10.42 1.77
CA LEU A 43 2.04 -11.34 1.82
C LEU A 43 2.81 -11.24 0.49
N PRO A 44 4.15 -11.23 0.52
CA PRO A 44 4.99 -11.20 -0.68
C PRO A 44 5.11 -12.60 -1.29
N VAL A 45 3.97 -13.24 -1.57
CA VAL A 45 3.90 -14.63 -2.07
C VAL A 45 4.45 -14.77 -3.48
N ASP A 46 4.39 -13.70 -4.27
CA ASP A 46 4.99 -13.57 -5.58
C ASP A 46 6.51 -13.78 -5.56
N ASN A 47 7.21 -13.38 -4.49
CA ASN A 47 8.64 -13.65 -4.37
C ASN A 47 8.99 -15.14 -4.26
N LEU A 48 8.08 -15.98 -3.76
CA LEU A 48 8.31 -17.42 -3.68
C LEU A 48 8.47 -18.05 -5.07
N PHE A 49 7.78 -17.49 -6.06
CA PHE A 49 7.80 -17.97 -7.44
C PHE A 49 9.12 -17.71 -8.17
N GLN A 50 10.06 -16.98 -7.55
CA GLN A 50 11.42 -16.84 -8.07
C GLN A 50 12.26 -18.12 -7.91
N MET A 51 11.85 -19.08 -7.08
CA MET A 51 12.62 -20.28 -6.77
C MET A 51 11.78 -21.56 -6.71
N ALA A 52 12.44 -22.72 -6.78
CA ALA A 52 11.77 -24.01 -6.73
C ALA A 52 11.23 -24.34 -5.32
N PRO A 53 10.17 -25.16 -5.22
CA PRO A 53 9.32 -25.68 -6.31
C PRO A 53 8.37 -24.69 -6.99
N TRP A 54 8.09 -23.53 -6.38
CA TRP A 54 7.03 -22.63 -6.84
C TRP A 54 7.26 -22.07 -8.25
N SER A 55 8.51 -21.88 -8.67
CA SER A 55 8.85 -21.43 -10.02
C SER A 55 8.28 -22.32 -11.14
N ALA A 56 8.04 -23.61 -10.88
CA ALA A 56 7.43 -24.52 -11.85
C ALA A 56 5.95 -24.19 -12.15
N HIS A 57 5.28 -23.43 -11.28
CA HIS A 57 3.85 -23.12 -11.36
C HIS A 57 3.56 -21.68 -11.81
N VAL A 58 4.58 -20.90 -12.18
CA VAL A 58 4.44 -19.50 -12.61
C VAL A 58 3.43 -19.34 -13.75
N ALA A 59 3.54 -20.19 -14.78
CA ALA A 59 2.67 -20.15 -15.94
C ALA A 59 1.23 -20.58 -15.63
N GLU A 60 1.05 -21.59 -14.77
CA GLU A 60 -0.26 -22.10 -14.36
C GLU A 60 -1.03 -21.07 -13.52
N LEU A 61 -0.34 -20.42 -12.58
CA LEU A 61 -0.94 -19.47 -11.66
C LEU A 61 -0.92 -18.02 -12.17
N GLY A 62 -0.41 -17.80 -13.40
CA GLY A 62 -0.35 -16.48 -14.02
C GLY A 62 0.47 -15.47 -13.22
N VAL A 63 1.46 -15.92 -12.47
CA VAL A 63 2.28 -15.06 -11.61
C VAL A 63 3.25 -14.28 -12.48
N GLY A 64 3.20 -12.95 -12.37
CA GLY A 64 4.11 -12.05 -13.07
C GLY A 64 5.44 -11.85 -12.34
N GLN A 65 6.17 -10.81 -12.74
CA GLN A 65 7.34 -10.37 -11.98
C GLN A 65 6.91 -9.90 -10.58
N PRO A 66 7.71 -10.21 -9.54
CA PRO A 66 7.39 -9.77 -8.19
C PRO A 66 7.30 -8.25 -8.08
N GLN A 67 6.33 -7.79 -7.31
CA GLN A 67 6.08 -6.36 -7.08
C GLN A 67 7.23 -5.73 -6.28
N ASN A 68 7.85 -6.50 -5.39
CA ASN A 68 9.00 -6.06 -4.61
C ASN A 68 10.04 -7.20 -4.50
N PRO A 69 10.93 -7.34 -5.50
CA PRO A 69 11.94 -8.40 -5.52
C PRO A 69 12.99 -8.28 -4.41
N LEU A 70 13.19 -7.07 -3.85
CA LEU A 70 14.17 -6.83 -2.77
C LEU A 70 13.83 -7.61 -1.50
N ILE A 71 12.55 -7.92 -1.25
CA ILE A 71 12.16 -8.73 -0.09
C ILE A 71 12.68 -10.17 -0.22
N GLY A 72 12.66 -10.75 -1.43
CA GLY A 72 13.24 -12.06 -1.69
C GLY A 72 14.75 -12.08 -1.49
N ASP A 73 15.43 -11.02 -1.94
CA ASP A 73 16.87 -10.84 -1.76
C ASP A 73 17.25 -10.76 -0.26
N LEU A 74 16.52 -9.97 0.52
CA LEU A 74 16.69 -9.90 1.98
C LEU A 74 16.56 -11.27 2.65
N MET A 75 15.60 -12.10 2.23
CA MET A 75 15.45 -13.44 2.78
C MET A 75 16.67 -14.31 2.47
N VAL A 76 17.14 -14.34 1.22
CA VAL A 76 18.28 -15.17 0.82
C VAL A 76 19.56 -14.75 1.52
N GLN A 77 19.84 -13.44 1.60
CA GLN A 77 21.03 -12.92 2.27
C GLN A 77 21.08 -13.26 3.77
N ASN A 78 19.91 -13.33 4.42
CA ASN A 78 19.82 -13.61 5.85
C ASN A 78 19.58 -15.10 6.16
N PHE A 79 19.42 -15.95 5.14
CA PHE A 79 19.10 -17.36 5.33
C PHE A 79 20.16 -18.12 6.13
N VAL A 80 21.45 -17.78 5.95
CA VAL A 80 22.57 -18.42 6.66
C VAL A 80 22.54 -18.18 8.17
N TRP A 81 21.87 -17.13 8.63
CA TRP A 81 21.83 -16.71 10.04
C TRP A 81 20.55 -17.16 10.77
N LYS A 82 19.69 -17.93 10.12
CA LYS A 82 18.45 -18.50 10.65
C LYS A 82 18.63 -19.98 10.96
#